data_AF-A0A7X9B1A8-F1
#
_entry.id   AF-A0A7X9B1A8-F1
#
_cell.length_a   1.000
_cell.length_b   1.000
_cell.length_c   1.000
_cell.angle_alpha   90.00
_cell.angle_beta   90.00
_cell.angle_gamma   90.00
#
_symmetry.space_group_name_H-M   'P 1'
#
loop_
_entity.id
_entity.type
_entity.pdbx_description
1 polymer ?
#
loop_
_entity_poly.entity_id
_entity_poly.type
_entity_poly.pdbx_seq_one_letter_code
_entity_poly.pdbx_strand_id
1 'polypeptide(L)'
;APWSETAFAGGSPWWRLYEWNALYAFIGVTMRVCTMKHAIEGTLVMRHLASIPAERRAEARATLSMDRVQRLWPYYNSEAMQEEFAAAGLLRQTKLGSATLRAIRTRPLVDSALAKLLNEPEKWLQPPFLEWIAQLEQYRTAR
;
A
#
# COMPACT_ATOMS: atom_id res chain seq x y z
N ALA A 1 4.23 11.45 11.04
CA ALA A 1 3.42 10.21 11.18
C ALA A 1 3.70 9.32 9.97
N PRO A 2 3.63 7.97 10.04
CA PRO A 2 3.79 7.11 8.86
C PRO A 2 2.77 7.43 7.74
N TRP A 3 1.72 8.15 8.07
CA TRP A 3 0.68 8.57 7.14
C TRP A 3 1.00 9.88 6.40
N SER A 4 2.09 10.60 6.75
CA SER A 4 2.41 11.86 6.07
C SER A 4 2.84 11.64 4.63
N GLU A 5 2.60 12.64 3.78
CA GLU A 5 3.01 12.65 2.37
C GLU A 5 4.50 12.35 2.20
N THR A 6 5.32 12.69 3.19
CA THR A 6 6.77 12.53 3.18
C THR A 6 7.28 11.22 3.78
N ALA A 7 6.49 10.53 4.61
CA ALA A 7 6.98 9.35 5.36
C ALA A 7 7.36 8.18 4.43
N PHE A 8 6.73 8.13 3.25
CA PHE A 8 6.96 7.10 2.24
C PHE A 8 7.12 7.65 0.80
N ALA A 9 7.27 8.97 0.63
CA ALA A 9 7.53 9.58 -0.68
C ALA A 9 8.91 9.23 -1.25
N GLY A 10 9.14 9.63 -2.51
CA GLY A 10 10.44 9.62 -3.16
C GLY A 10 11.47 10.37 -2.33
N GLY A 11 12.43 9.63 -1.76
CA GLY A 11 13.43 10.14 -0.82
C GLY A 11 13.31 9.60 0.60
N SER A 12 12.19 8.97 0.97
CA SER A 12 12.06 8.26 2.25
C SER A 12 13.02 7.06 2.33
N PRO A 13 13.47 6.66 3.54
CA PRO A 13 14.28 5.47 3.71
C PRO A 13 13.62 4.20 3.14
N TRP A 14 12.29 4.11 3.23
CA TRP A 14 11.52 3.00 2.69
C TRP A 14 11.52 2.96 1.17
N TRP A 15 11.45 4.12 0.52
CA TRP A 15 11.55 4.20 -0.92
C TRP A 15 12.95 3.82 -1.41
N ARG A 16 14.01 4.15 -0.66
CA ARG A 16 15.36 3.66 -0.97
C ARG A 16 15.45 2.13 -0.92
N LEU A 17 14.79 1.47 0.05
CA LEU A 17 14.73 0.00 0.08
C LEU A 17 14.08 -0.57 -1.19
N TYR A 18 13.03 0.07 -1.70
CA TYR A 18 12.41 -0.26 -2.98
C TYR A 18 13.39 -0.03 -4.14
N GLU A 19 14.00 1.14 -4.24
CA GLU A 19 14.96 1.48 -5.29
C GLU A 19 16.13 0.50 -5.36
N TRP A 20 16.67 0.08 -4.22
CA TRP A 20 17.75 -0.89 -4.12
C TRP A 20 17.33 -2.35 -4.30
N ASN A 21 16.03 -2.62 -4.45
CA ASN A 21 15.50 -3.99 -4.49
C ASN A 21 16.01 -4.85 -3.31
N ALA A 22 16.04 -4.23 -2.13
CA ALA A 22 16.52 -4.86 -0.90
C ALA A 22 15.76 -6.17 -0.61
N LEU A 23 16.42 -7.07 0.12
CA LEU A 23 15.73 -8.23 0.68
C LEU A 23 15.08 -7.81 2.00
N TYR A 24 13.76 -7.84 2.06
CA TYR A 24 12.98 -7.46 3.24
C TYR A 24 12.62 -8.70 4.05
N ALA A 25 13.13 -8.79 5.28
CA ALA A 25 12.98 -9.95 6.14
C ALA A 25 11.98 -9.73 7.28
N PHE A 26 11.15 -10.73 7.52
CA PHE A 26 10.22 -10.82 8.64
C PHE A 26 10.66 -11.98 9.55
N ILE A 27 11.08 -11.66 10.77
CA ILE A 27 11.61 -12.64 11.73
C ILE A 27 10.54 -12.88 12.79
N GLY A 28 9.92 -14.06 12.77
CA GLY A 28 8.89 -14.43 13.76
C GLY A 28 7.56 -13.68 13.60
N VAL A 29 7.42 -12.85 12.56
CA VAL A 29 6.23 -12.04 12.28
C VAL A 29 5.71 -12.28 10.85
N THR A 30 4.49 -11.81 10.59
CA THR A 30 3.86 -11.83 9.25
C THR A 30 3.93 -10.43 8.62
N MET A 31 3.47 -10.33 7.38
CA MET A 31 3.29 -9.04 6.69
C MET A 31 2.24 -8.13 7.34
N ARG A 32 1.55 -8.57 8.42
CA ARG A 32 0.72 -7.70 9.26
C ARG A 32 1.48 -6.47 9.76
N VAL A 33 2.78 -6.62 10.05
CA VAL A 33 3.66 -5.54 10.51
C VAL A 33 4.58 -4.99 9.41
N CYS A 34 4.26 -5.24 8.14
CA CYS A 34 5.05 -4.75 7.01
C CYS A 34 4.95 -3.22 6.91
N THR A 35 5.98 -2.50 7.31
CA THR A 35 5.97 -1.03 7.24
C THR A 35 5.89 -0.50 5.80
N MET A 36 6.47 -1.23 4.83
CA MET A 36 6.35 -0.89 3.41
C MET A 36 4.90 -0.94 2.89
N LYS A 37 3.98 -1.60 3.60
CA LYS A 37 2.53 -1.55 3.32
C LYS A 37 2.03 -0.11 3.20
N HIS A 38 2.48 0.76 4.10
CA HIS A 38 2.04 2.16 4.12
C HIS A 38 2.59 2.95 2.92
N ALA A 39 3.77 2.60 2.42
CA ALA A 39 4.29 3.15 1.16
C ALA A 39 3.43 2.76 -0.03
N ILE A 40 3.01 1.50 -0.08
CA ILE A 40 2.12 0.97 -1.11
C ILE A 40 0.76 1.67 -1.05
N GLU A 41 0.16 1.79 0.14
CA GLU A 41 -1.12 2.48 0.36
C GLU A 41 -1.05 3.97 -0.04
N GLY A 42 0.01 4.67 0.37
CA GLY A 42 0.22 6.07 -0.01
C GLY A 42 0.40 6.23 -1.52
N THR A 43 1.16 5.33 -2.15
CA THR A 43 1.36 5.34 -3.60
C THR A 43 0.04 5.09 -4.35
N LEU A 44 -0.79 4.16 -3.86
CA LEU A 44 -2.11 3.89 -4.41
C LEU A 44 -2.99 5.15 -4.37
N VAL A 45 -3.05 5.83 -3.22
CA VAL A 45 -3.78 7.10 -3.07
C VAL A 45 -3.29 8.15 -4.07
N MET A 46 -1.97 8.33 -4.19
CA MET A 46 -1.40 9.30 -5.11
C MET A 46 -1.71 8.98 -6.58
N ARG A 47 -1.77 7.69 -6.96
CA ARG A 47 -2.19 7.29 -8.32
C ARG A 47 -3.64 7.63 -8.59
N HIS A 48 -4.54 7.42 -7.63
CA HIS A 48 -5.94 7.82 -7.76
C HIS A 48 -6.09 9.34 -7.84
N LEU A 49 -5.39 10.11 -6.99
CA LEU A 49 -5.41 11.57 -7.05
C LEU A 49 -4.79 12.12 -8.34
N ALA A 50 -3.80 11.44 -8.92
CA ALA A 50 -3.22 11.83 -10.20
C ALA A 50 -4.23 11.75 -11.36
N SER A 51 -5.32 10.99 -11.20
CA SER A 51 -6.39 10.85 -12.20
C SER A 51 -7.43 11.99 -12.20
N ILE A 52 -7.28 12.98 -11.33
CA ILE A 52 -8.13 14.18 -11.26
C ILE A 52 -7.30 15.47 -11.43
N PRO A 53 -7.91 16.61 -11.80
CA PRO A 53 -7.22 17.88 -12.00
C PRO A 53 -6.41 18.32 -10.77
N ALA A 54 -5.23 18.91 -11.00
CA ALA A 54 -4.24 19.17 -9.95
C ALA A 54 -4.79 20.07 -8.82
N GLU A 55 -5.57 21.08 -9.19
CA GLU A 55 -6.23 22.05 -8.32
C GLU A 55 -7.29 21.42 -7.41
N ARG A 56 -7.83 20.25 -7.77
CA ARG A 56 -8.83 19.50 -6.99
C ARG A 56 -8.23 18.43 -6.08
N ARG A 57 -6.93 18.11 -6.24
CA ARG A 57 -6.29 17.00 -5.51
C ARG A 57 -6.23 17.22 -4.01
N ALA A 58 -5.96 18.45 -3.57
CA ALA A 58 -5.90 18.78 -2.16
C ALA A 58 -7.27 18.59 -1.48
N GLU A 59 -8.34 19.01 -2.16
CA GLU A 59 -9.72 18.84 -1.71
C GLU A 59 -10.09 17.36 -1.58
N ALA A 60 -9.87 16.56 -2.64
CA ALA A 60 -10.13 15.12 -2.61
C ALA A 60 -9.25 14.37 -1.59
N ARG A 61 -8.01 14.82 -1.38
CA ARG A 61 -7.08 14.26 -0.39
C ARG A 61 -7.55 14.51 1.04
N ALA A 62 -8.18 15.67 1.30
CA ALA A 62 -8.65 16.08 2.61
C ALA A 62 -9.85 15.26 3.09
N THR A 63 -10.58 14.59 2.20
CA THR A 63 -11.68 13.69 2.59
C THR A 63 -11.18 12.36 3.13
N LEU A 64 -9.92 11.98 2.86
CA LEU A 64 -9.31 10.80 3.47
C LEU A 64 -9.00 11.07 4.93
N SER A 65 -9.33 10.11 5.79
CA SER A 65 -8.97 10.20 7.19
C SER A 65 -7.76 9.34 7.52
N MET A 66 -6.87 9.94 8.31
CA MET A 66 -5.56 9.40 8.63
C MET A 66 -5.38 9.11 10.13
N ASP A 67 -6.40 9.36 10.94
CA ASP A 67 -6.40 8.99 12.35
C ASP A 67 -7.06 7.62 12.58
N ARG A 68 -6.97 7.12 13.83
CA ARG A 68 -7.51 5.80 14.18
C ARG A 68 -9.04 5.80 14.38
N VAL A 69 -9.66 6.98 14.42
CA VAL A 69 -11.06 7.21 14.77
C VAL A 69 -11.91 7.22 13.51
N GLN A 70 -11.49 7.98 12.50
CA GLN A 70 -12.08 8.02 11.17
C GLN A 70 -11.21 7.17 10.23
N ARG A 71 -11.74 6.04 9.75
CA ARG A 71 -10.96 4.98 9.10
C ARG A 71 -11.03 4.98 7.57
N LEU A 72 -10.96 6.15 6.93
CA LEU A 72 -10.97 6.19 5.47
C LEU A 72 -9.56 6.18 4.88
N TRP A 73 -9.03 4.98 4.67
CA TRP A 73 -7.72 4.71 4.09
C TRP A 73 -7.73 3.31 3.44
N PRO A 74 -6.87 2.99 2.45
CA PRO A 74 -6.93 1.71 1.74
C PRO A 74 -6.92 0.48 2.66
N TYR A 75 -6.06 0.49 3.69
CA TYR A 75 -5.87 -0.58 4.67
C TYR A 75 -5.98 -2.00 4.12
N TYR A 76 -5.30 -2.29 2.99
CA TYR A 76 -5.45 -3.59 2.34
C TYR A 76 -5.00 -4.74 3.26
N ASN A 77 -5.58 -5.93 3.06
CA ASN A 77 -5.26 -7.10 3.89
C ASN A 77 -3.85 -7.64 3.53
N SER A 78 -2.85 -7.28 4.34
CA SER A 78 -1.47 -7.67 4.07
C SER A 78 -1.15 -9.14 4.36
N GLU A 79 -1.97 -9.83 5.17
CA GLU A 79 -1.80 -11.27 5.40
C GLU A 79 -2.35 -12.10 4.24
N ALA A 80 -3.52 -11.74 3.70
CA ALA A 80 -4.01 -12.34 2.46
C ALA A 80 -3.04 -12.09 1.29
N MET A 81 -2.46 -10.87 1.20
CA MET A 81 -1.45 -10.57 0.19
C MET A 81 -0.16 -11.40 0.38
N GLN A 82 0.22 -11.70 1.62
CA GLN A 82 1.35 -12.57 1.92
C GLN A 82 1.15 -13.98 1.35
N GLU A 83 -0.05 -14.53 1.48
CA GLU A 83 -0.40 -15.85 0.96
C GLU A 83 -0.28 -15.90 -0.58
N GLU A 84 -0.78 -14.87 -1.28
CA GLU A 84 -0.60 -14.74 -2.72
C GLU A 84 0.88 -14.65 -3.11
N PHE A 85 1.69 -13.88 -2.39
CA PHE A 85 3.12 -13.77 -2.67
C PHE A 85 3.86 -15.08 -2.41
N ALA A 86 3.45 -15.86 -1.42
CA ALA A 86 3.99 -17.19 -1.19
C ALA A 86 3.61 -18.15 -2.33
N ALA A 87 2.33 -18.17 -2.73
CA ALA A 87 1.83 -18.98 -3.83
C ALA A 87 2.50 -18.64 -5.17
N ALA A 88 2.79 -17.37 -5.41
CA ALA A 88 3.51 -16.89 -6.61
C ALA A 88 5.04 -17.10 -6.54
N GLY A 89 5.58 -17.66 -5.45
CA GLY A 89 7.02 -17.89 -5.28
C GLY A 89 7.86 -16.63 -5.03
N LEU A 90 7.21 -15.48 -4.76
CA LEU A 90 7.86 -14.20 -4.48
C LEU A 90 8.33 -14.10 -3.01
N LEU A 91 7.56 -14.69 -2.10
CA LEU A 91 7.91 -14.78 -0.68
C LEU A 91 8.59 -16.12 -0.41
N ARG A 92 9.81 -16.09 0.12
CA ARG A 92 10.53 -17.27 0.59
C ARG A 92 10.35 -17.43 2.08
N GLN A 93 10.27 -18.67 2.55
CA GLN A 93 10.14 -19.00 3.97
C GLN A 93 11.16 -20.05 4.38
N THR A 94 11.76 -19.87 5.55
CA THR A 94 12.64 -20.86 6.21
C THR A 94 12.54 -20.72 7.74
N LYS A 95 13.40 -21.41 8.48
CA LYS A 95 13.54 -21.28 9.93
C LYS A 95 14.81 -20.51 10.31
N LEU A 96 14.70 -19.70 11.36
CA LEU A 96 15.82 -19.04 12.04
C LEU A 96 15.67 -19.33 13.53
N GLY A 97 16.35 -20.37 14.03
CA GLY A 97 16.05 -20.94 15.35
C GLY A 97 14.60 -21.44 15.42
N SER A 98 13.87 -21.06 16.46
CA SER A 98 12.44 -21.36 16.61
C SER A 98 11.53 -20.45 15.78
N ALA A 99 12.05 -19.33 15.27
CA ALA A 99 11.27 -18.36 14.50
C ALA A 99 11.08 -18.81 13.04
N THR A 100 9.92 -18.48 12.49
CA THR A 100 9.72 -18.55 11.03
C THR A 100 10.30 -17.28 10.40
N LEU A 101 11.25 -17.45 9.50
CA LEU A 101 11.83 -16.37 8.71
C LEU A 101 11.10 -16.31 7.37
N ARG A 102 10.60 -15.13 6.99
CA ARG A 102 10.04 -14.87 5.66
C ARG A 102 10.84 -13.76 5.01
N ALA A 103 11.08 -13.83 3.71
CA ALA A 103 11.78 -12.78 3.00
C ALA A 103 11.21 -12.58 1.59
N ILE A 104 11.09 -11.32 1.18
CA ILE A 104 10.64 -10.90 -0.15
C ILE A 104 11.52 -9.77 -0.65
N ARG A 105 11.75 -9.71 -1.96
CA ARG A 105 12.43 -8.57 -2.58
C ARG A 105 11.48 -7.38 -2.65
N THR A 106 11.97 -6.20 -2.27
CA THR A 106 11.13 -5.00 -2.11
C THR A 106 10.50 -4.50 -3.40
N ARG A 107 11.13 -4.67 -4.57
CA ARG A 107 10.49 -4.31 -5.85
C ARG A 107 9.31 -5.21 -6.17
N PRO A 108 9.46 -6.55 -6.24
CA PRO A 108 8.32 -7.46 -6.41
C PRO A 108 7.22 -7.26 -5.38
N LEU A 109 7.58 -6.98 -4.11
CA LEU A 109 6.62 -6.65 -3.05
C LEU A 109 5.74 -5.45 -3.45
N VAL A 110 6.35 -4.32 -3.77
CA VAL A 110 5.63 -3.07 -4.06
C VAL A 110 4.89 -3.15 -5.38
N ASP A 111 5.58 -3.58 -6.44
CA ASP A 111 5.03 -3.59 -7.80
C ASP A 111 3.85 -4.58 -7.90
N SER A 112 3.99 -5.78 -7.34
CA SER A 112 2.92 -6.79 -7.39
C SER A 112 1.74 -6.42 -6.48
N ALA A 113 1.99 -5.82 -5.31
CA ALA A 113 0.92 -5.32 -4.45
C ALA A 113 0.13 -4.22 -5.17
N LEU A 114 0.82 -3.21 -5.72
CA LEU A 114 0.17 -2.11 -6.43
C LEU A 114 -0.62 -2.61 -7.64
N ALA A 115 -0.08 -3.54 -8.41
CA ALA A 115 -0.80 -4.12 -9.56
C ALA A 115 -2.09 -4.79 -9.12
N LYS A 116 -2.06 -5.63 -8.07
CA LYS A 116 -3.25 -6.29 -7.52
C LYS A 116 -4.28 -5.28 -6.98
N LEU A 117 -3.82 -4.26 -6.26
CA LEU A 117 -4.69 -3.22 -5.69
C LEU A 117 -5.40 -2.39 -6.78
N LEU A 118 -4.74 -2.16 -7.91
CA LEU A 118 -5.30 -1.39 -9.03
C LEU A 118 -6.20 -2.23 -9.94
N ASN A 119 -5.87 -3.49 -10.16
CA ASN A 119 -6.59 -4.36 -11.11
C ASN A 119 -7.77 -5.11 -10.47
N GLU A 120 -7.68 -5.41 -9.16
CA GLU A 120 -8.69 -6.19 -8.42
C GLU A 120 -9.08 -5.47 -7.10
N PRO A 121 -9.40 -4.16 -7.10
CA PRO A 121 -9.54 -3.37 -5.88
C PRO A 121 -10.57 -3.94 -4.90
N GLU A 122 -11.67 -4.52 -5.40
CA GLU A 122 -12.74 -5.13 -4.62
C GLU A 122 -12.30 -6.33 -3.77
N LYS A 123 -11.26 -7.05 -4.20
CA LYS A 123 -10.68 -8.17 -3.45
C LYS A 123 -9.85 -7.70 -2.26
N TRP A 124 -9.27 -6.49 -2.35
CA TRP A 124 -8.19 -6.06 -1.47
C TRP A 124 -8.54 -4.90 -0.55
N LEU A 125 -9.49 -4.05 -0.97
CA LEU A 125 -9.81 -2.78 -0.33
C LEU A 125 -11.17 -2.86 0.36
N GLN A 126 -11.34 -2.05 1.40
CA GLN A 126 -12.60 -2.01 2.14
C GLN A 126 -13.65 -1.16 1.40
N PRO A 127 -14.96 -1.47 1.53
CA PRO A 127 -16.02 -0.76 0.83
C PRO A 127 -15.96 0.78 0.96
N PRO A 128 -15.69 1.38 2.14
CA PRO A 128 -15.61 2.84 2.24
C PRO A 128 -14.52 3.45 1.37
N PHE A 129 -13.40 2.76 1.17
CA PHE A 129 -12.33 3.26 0.31
C PHE A 129 -12.65 3.07 -1.18
N LEU A 130 -13.37 1.99 -1.53
CA LEU A 130 -13.89 1.80 -2.90
C LEU A 130 -14.90 2.89 -3.26
N GLU A 131 -15.79 3.24 -2.34
CA GLU A 131 -16.73 4.36 -2.50
C GLU A 131 -15.99 5.68 -2.69
N TRP A 132 -14.92 5.93 -1.92
CA TRP A 132 -14.07 7.11 -2.12
C TRP A 132 -13.43 7.15 -3.52
N ILE A 133 -12.91 6.01 -4.02
CA ILE A 133 -12.38 5.92 -5.38
C ILE A 133 -13.46 6.28 -6.41
N ALA A 134 -14.68 5.74 -6.26
CA ALA A 134 -15.79 6.02 -7.17
C ALA A 134 -16.20 7.50 -7.14
N GLN A 135 -16.20 8.13 -5.96
CA GLN A 135 -16.51 9.55 -5.78
C GLN A 135 -15.47 10.47 -6.43
N LEU A 136 -14.27 10.00 -6.78
CA LEU A 136 -13.29 10.82 -7.48
C LEU A 136 -13.79 11.34 -8.84
N GLU A 137 -14.76 10.66 -9.45
CA GLU A 137 -15.37 11.07 -10.71
C GLU A 137 -16.00 12.47 -10.63
N GLN A 138 -16.57 12.85 -9.48
CA GLN A 138 -17.16 14.19 -9.29
C GLN A 138 -16.13 15.32 -9.45
N TYR A 139 -14.85 15.04 -9.21
CA TYR A 139 -13.77 16.01 -9.38
C TYR A 139 -13.28 16.11 -10.83
N ARG A 140 -13.67 15.17 -11.71
CA ARG A 140 -13.33 15.19 -13.14
C ARG A 140 -14.36 15.95 -13.98
N THR A 141 -15.63 15.92 -13.58
CA THR A 141 -16.77 16.44 -14.36
C THR A 141 -17.21 17.85 -13.97
N ALA A 142 -16.79 18.38 -12.83
CA ALA A 142 -17.11 19.73 -12.41
C ALA A 142 -16.27 20.77 -13.19
N ARG A 143 -16.91 21.46 -14.14
CA ARG A 143 -16.42 22.69 -14.79
C ARG A 143 -16.53 23.89 -13.85
#